data_AF-A0A2U1W016-F1
#
_entry.id   AF-A0A2U1W016-F1
#
_cell.length_a   1.000
_cell.length_b   1.000
_cell.length_c   1.000
_cell.angle_alpha   90.00
_cell.angle_beta   90.00
_cell.angle_gamma   90.00
#
_symmetry.space_group_name_H-M   'P 1'
#
loop_
_entity.id
_entity.type
_entity.pdbx_description
1 polymer ?
#
loop_
_entity_poly.entity_id
_entity_poly.type
_entity_poly.pdbx_seq_one_letter_code
_entity_poly.pdbx_strand_id
1 'polypeptide(L)'
;MALAAALAMPAGVGVPPAHAADAPGRVERCRSAFPADAPLAAGGDIAVEAFAPSDPDAPMAAAIGAQLGAYTRRKPRNRGAAALYDRAEIQMLMRRINECLYRAGYPTTGVDRIDIEGGVATYHIRVGRAGEVALAAVDRRTQAPQPEFVVRWLRHTLVPDDAQPFDTGAVEQGMRAVTAAGHVGRPSVHVEPGVTPGTARMVVLTETPSWSPSVAVGVANDLPKALGSTITQAMMTVPAFLPGFDAFSASAARGAGLSRHALGYEGPLTSAGHRWSWSVSRSRTAFVEDVFSDLGIGSRTVEVEIKANLRILDEWRVSPAAAGETRAEHTALNLLAGIRENRTRTFLLGEPFSFDAAARNGWIDLLEPSLGFEARWESRDGGIGGYLGARRGMRGLFARFSDRMGWGTHSILDAQLDAVRNLPWWDAYVRFRARGQWTADRVVPAARFALGGSGSLRGIDAGALSGDSGHSASLEFAVPAFSLRWLALECLAFADQGALRQTEGPGHRVLTAGIGLRVHLDRHIDADLYWSQQIAGSTELRAIGGRYTSGLNFSIISRF
;
A
#
# COMPACT_ATOMS: atom_id res chain seq x y z
N MET A 1 -11.91 -15.55 31.23
CA MET A 1 -12.35 -16.85 30.68
C MET A 1 -13.32 -16.54 29.54
N ALA A 2 -13.03 -17.06 28.34
CA ALA A 2 -13.79 -16.93 27.08
C ALA A 2 -13.80 -15.55 26.36
N LEU A 3 -12.70 -15.22 25.68
CA LEU A 3 -12.71 -14.83 24.26
C LEU A 3 -11.28 -14.96 23.72
N ALA A 4 -10.84 -16.21 23.58
CA ALA A 4 -9.58 -16.61 22.98
C ALA A 4 -9.89 -17.76 22.02
N ALA A 5 -10.28 -17.43 20.79
CA ALA A 5 -10.39 -18.37 19.67
C ALA A 5 -10.72 -17.61 18.39
N ALA A 6 -9.73 -17.43 17.52
CA ALA A 6 -9.80 -17.29 16.05
C ALA A 6 -8.62 -16.48 15.49
N LEU A 7 -7.39 -16.81 15.90
CA LEU A 7 -6.17 -16.49 15.16
C LEU A 7 -5.38 -17.79 15.04
N ALA A 8 -5.95 -18.74 14.31
CA ALA A 8 -5.21 -19.90 13.83
C ALA A 8 -4.42 -19.46 12.60
N MET A 9 -3.27 -18.83 12.83
CA MET A 9 -2.21 -18.82 11.83
C MET A 9 -1.70 -20.27 11.70
N PRO A 10 -1.60 -20.85 10.50
CA PRO A 10 -0.83 -22.07 10.36
C PRO A 10 0.63 -21.69 10.60
N ALA A 11 1.13 -22.01 11.79
CA ALA A 11 2.55 -22.15 12.07
C ALA A 11 3.05 -23.36 11.28
N GLY A 12 3.27 -23.15 9.98
CA GLY A 12 4.11 -24.00 9.18
C GLY A 12 5.55 -23.67 9.56
N VAL A 13 6.19 -24.58 10.29
CA VAL A 13 7.64 -24.69 10.35
C VAL A 13 8.12 -24.75 8.90
N GLY A 14 8.64 -23.63 8.41
CA GLY A 14 9.22 -23.52 7.09
C GLY A 14 10.53 -24.30 7.08
N VAL A 15 10.44 -25.58 6.75
CA VAL A 15 11.48 -26.27 5.99
C VAL A 15 11.86 -25.32 4.84
N PRO A 16 13.15 -24.99 4.63
CA PRO A 16 13.53 -24.16 3.49
C PRO A 16 12.94 -24.81 2.23
N PRO A 17 12.20 -24.08 1.38
CA PRO A 17 11.53 -24.69 0.26
C PRO A 17 12.57 -25.38 -0.61
N ALA A 18 12.43 -26.69 -0.78
CA ALA A 18 13.07 -27.40 -1.86
C ALA A 18 12.69 -26.68 -3.16
N HIS A 19 13.69 -26.03 -3.77
CA HIS A 19 13.73 -25.44 -5.09
C HIS A 19 12.38 -25.20 -5.78
N ALA A 20 11.93 -23.94 -5.78
CA ALA A 20 11.03 -23.40 -6.80
C ALA A 20 11.64 -23.41 -8.24
N ALA A 21 12.84 -23.96 -8.42
CA ALA A 21 13.59 -23.93 -9.67
C ALA A 21 12.96 -24.79 -10.79
N ASP A 22 12.26 -25.87 -10.44
CA ASP A 22 11.80 -26.87 -11.40
C ASP A 22 10.26 -27.01 -11.42
N ALA A 23 9.54 -25.89 -11.37
CA ALA A 23 8.09 -25.90 -11.54
C ALA A 23 7.69 -26.69 -12.81
N PRO A 24 6.60 -27.49 -12.82
CA PRO A 24 6.30 -28.42 -13.90
C PRO A 24 6.30 -27.80 -15.31
N GLY A 25 5.82 -26.56 -15.43
CA GLY A 25 5.84 -25.81 -16.70
C GLY A 25 7.25 -25.43 -17.18
N ARG A 26 8.22 -25.19 -16.27
CA ARG A 26 9.63 -24.93 -16.60
C ARG A 26 10.30 -26.21 -17.12
N VAL A 27 10.03 -27.34 -16.48
CA VAL A 27 10.53 -28.66 -16.90
C VAL A 27 10.07 -29.00 -18.31
N GLU A 28 8.79 -28.77 -18.63
CA GLU A 28 8.27 -29.04 -19.97
C GLU A 28 8.90 -28.13 -21.04
N ARG A 29 9.08 -26.83 -20.75
CA ARG A 29 9.80 -25.91 -21.64
C ARG A 29 11.25 -26.33 -21.86
N CYS A 30 11.96 -26.76 -20.81
CA CYS A 30 13.30 -27.32 -20.95
C CYS A 30 13.30 -28.59 -21.81
N ARG A 31 12.37 -29.51 -21.56
CA ARG A 31 12.25 -30.78 -22.30
C ARG A 31 12.08 -30.55 -23.79
N SER A 32 11.36 -29.51 -24.19
CA SER A 32 11.18 -29.14 -25.61
C SER A 32 12.48 -28.78 -26.37
N ALA A 33 13.59 -28.54 -25.66
CA ALA A 33 14.92 -28.36 -26.26
C ALA A 33 15.57 -29.70 -26.65
N PHE A 34 15.07 -30.82 -26.12
CA PHE A 34 15.55 -32.16 -26.45
C PHE A 34 14.53 -32.85 -27.38
N PRO A 35 14.94 -33.35 -28.55
CA PRO A 35 14.07 -34.17 -29.39
C PRO A 35 13.69 -35.48 -28.71
N ALA A 36 12.53 -36.01 -29.06
CA ALA A 36 12.00 -37.26 -28.53
C ALA A 36 12.90 -38.48 -28.85
N ASP A 37 13.58 -38.43 -30.01
CA ASP A 37 14.55 -39.42 -30.44
C ASP A 37 15.96 -38.86 -30.27
N ALA A 38 16.75 -39.46 -29.36
CA ALA A 38 18.15 -39.13 -29.21
C ALA A 38 18.91 -39.54 -30.50
N PRO A 39 19.53 -38.60 -31.23
CA PRO A 39 20.33 -38.93 -32.40
C PRO A 39 21.64 -39.55 -31.90
N LEU A 40 21.67 -40.86 -31.71
CA LEU A 40 22.91 -41.60 -31.53
C LEU A 40 23.43 -41.92 -32.93
N ALA A 41 24.35 -41.10 -33.47
CA ALA A 41 25.05 -41.49 -34.69
C ALA A 41 26.06 -42.60 -34.34
N ALA A 42 26.27 -43.53 -35.26
CA ALA A 42 26.98 -44.78 -34.99
C ALA A 42 28.52 -44.67 -35.00
N GLY A 43 29.10 -43.47 -34.85
CA GLY A 43 30.49 -43.19 -35.26
C GLY A 43 31.45 -42.56 -34.24
N GLY A 44 31.04 -42.36 -32.99
CA GLY A 44 31.87 -41.70 -31.98
C GLY A 44 33.00 -42.58 -31.40
N ASP A 45 34.03 -41.92 -30.87
CA ASP A 45 35.20 -42.49 -30.20
C ASP A 45 35.26 -42.18 -28.69
N ILE A 46 34.35 -41.35 -28.18
CA ILE A 46 34.27 -40.97 -26.76
C ILE A 46 33.19 -41.78 -26.05
N ALA A 47 33.58 -42.65 -25.12
CA ALA A 47 32.67 -43.46 -24.32
C ALA A 47 32.08 -42.66 -23.14
N VAL A 48 30.75 -42.53 -23.10
CA VAL A 48 30.01 -41.91 -22.00
C VAL A 48 28.97 -42.90 -21.46
N GLU A 49 29.09 -43.23 -20.17
CA GLU A 49 28.21 -44.10 -19.40
C GLU A 49 27.19 -43.31 -18.59
N ALA A 50 27.57 -42.12 -18.11
CA ALA A 50 26.71 -41.25 -17.32
C ALA A 50 27.00 -39.77 -17.59
N PHE A 51 25.98 -38.93 -17.41
CA PHE A 51 26.13 -37.47 -17.36
C PHE A 51 25.90 -37.00 -15.93
N ALA A 52 26.74 -36.09 -15.44
CA ALA A 52 26.61 -35.50 -14.12
C ALA A 52 26.82 -33.98 -14.17
N PRO A 53 26.03 -33.18 -13.45
CA PRO A 53 26.30 -31.75 -13.31
C PRO A 53 27.51 -31.55 -12.39
N SER A 54 28.29 -30.49 -12.62
CA SER A 54 29.30 -30.04 -11.66
C SER A 54 28.69 -29.48 -10.36
N ASP A 55 27.46 -28.99 -10.43
CA ASP A 55 26.68 -28.46 -9.31
C ASP A 55 25.27 -29.07 -9.36
N PRO A 56 24.94 -30.03 -8.48
CA PRO A 56 23.65 -30.68 -8.46
C PRO A 56 22.51 -29.78 -7.97
N ASP A 57 22.82 -28.67 -7.28
CA ASP A 57 21.85 -27.72 -6.75
C ASP A 57 21.56 -26.57 -7.76
N ALA A 58 22.22 -26.59 -8.91
CA ALA A 58 21.98 -25.63 -9.98
C ALA A 58 20.56 -25.77 -10.58
N PRO A 59 19.95 -24.66 -11.07
CA PRO A 59 18.64 -24.70 -11.68
C PRO A 59 18.54 -25.75 -12.78
N MET A 60 17.44 -26.52 -12.81
CA MET A 60 17.18 -27.55 -13.81
C MET A 60 18.19 -28.71 -13.85
N ALA A 61 19.16 -28.81 -12.95
CA ALA A 61 20.19 -29.87 -12.99
C ALA A 61 19.57 -31.28 -12.98
N ALA A 62 18.56 -31.50 -12.16
CA ALA A 62 17.82 -32.77 -12.10
C ALA A 62 17.03 -33.04 -13.39
N ALA A 63 16.32 -32.03 -13.91
CA ALA A 63 15.54 -32.15 -15.15
C ALA A 63 16.45 -32.43 -16.37
N ILE A 64 17.59 -31.74 -16.47
CA ILE A 64 18.61 -31.95 -17.49
C ILE A 64 19.18 -33.37 -17.36
N GLY A 65 19.57 -33.80 -16.15
CA GLY A 65 20.05 -35.15 -15.89
C GLY A 65 19.06 -36.23 -16.32
N ALA A 66 17.76 -36.03 -16.08
CA ALA A 66 16.70 -36.93 -16.53
C ALA A 66 16.61 -37.01 -18.06
N GLN A 67 16.74 -35.89 -18.78
CA GLN A 67 16.78 -35.88 -20.25
C GLN A 67 18.04 -36.57 -20.78
N LEU A 68 19.20 -36.26 -20.20
CA LEU A 68 20.48 -36.86 -20.58
C LEU A 68 20.55 -38.37 -20.32
N GLY A 69 19.75 -38.89 -19.39
CA GLY A 69 19.60 -40.34 -19.17
C GLY A 69 18.99 -41.10 -20.36
N ALA A 70 18.39 -40.42 -21.35
CA ALA A 70 18.00 -41.02 -22.63
C ALA A 70 19.19 -41.12 -23.60
N TYR A 71 20.18 -40.25 -23.46
CA TYR A 71 21.38 -40.16 -24.29
C TYR A 71 22.45 -41.19 -23.89
N THR A 72 22.37 -41.74 -22.68
CA THR A 72 23.28 -42.84 -22.24
C THR A 72 22.79 -44.23 -22.65
N ARG A 73 21.54 -44.39 -23.13
CA ARG A 73 20.96 -45.70 -23.47
C ARG A 73 21.13 -46.04 -24.96
N ARG A 74 21.90 -47.08 -25.28
CA ARG A 74 21.87 -47.70 -26.62
C ARG A 74 20.56 -48.45 -26.89
N LYS A 75 20.21 -48.61 -28.18
CA LYS A 75 19.11 -49.48 -28.67
C LYS A 75 19.13 -50.86 -27.95
N PRO A 76 17.97 -51.50 -27.75
CA PRO A 76 17.76 -52.60 -26.79
C PRO A 76 18.63 -53.86 -26.91
N ARG A 77 19.49 -54.00 -27.93
CA ARG A 77 20.33 -55.18 -28.18
C ARG A 77 21.66 -55.22 -27.40
N ASN A 78 22.12 -54.12 -26.80
CA ASN A 78 23.37 -54.08 -26.01
C ASN A 78 23.17 -53.31 -24.69
N ARG A 79 22.55 -53.96 -23.70
CA ARG A 79 22.45 -53.44 -22.33
C ARG A 79 23.80 -53.64 -21.62
N GLY A 80 24.57 -52.57 -21.46
CA GLY A 80 25.82 -52.58 -20.66
C GLY A 80 27.05 -51.91 -21.30
N ALA A 81 26.95 -51.37 -22.52
CA ALA A 81 28.05 -50.68 -23.19
C ALA A 81 27.82 -49.16 -23.23
N ALA A 82 28.87 -48.37 -22.96
CA ALA A 82 28.87 -46.91 -23.03
C ALA A 82 28.34 -46.38 -24.39
N ALA A 83 27.63 -45.26 -24.35
CA ALA A 83 27.26 -44.53 -25.57
C ALA A 83 28.51 -43.85 -26.14
N LEU A 84 28.68 -43.92 -27.46
CA LEU A 84 29.85 -43.35 -28.14
C LEU A 84 29.47 -42.01 -28.77
N TYR A 85 30.30 -41.01 -28.53
CA TYR A 85 30.12 -39.64 -29.00
C TYR A 85 31.34 -39.14 -29.77
N ASP A 86 31.13 -38.28 -30.76
CA ASP A 86 32.17 -37.43 -31.32
C ASP A 86 32.15 -36.02 -30.67
N ARG A 87 33.15 -35.19 -30.98
CA ARG A 87 33.24 -33.82 -30.46
C ARG A 87 32.06 -32.94 -30.89
N ALA A 88 31.53 -33.12 -32.10
CA ALA A 88 30.42 -32.32 -32.60
C ALA A 88 29.11 -32.66 -31.88
N GLU A 89 28.90 -33.92 -31.52
CA GLU A 89 27.78 -34.40 -30.74
C GLU A 89 27.82 -33.87 -29.31
N ILE A 90 28.98 -33.88 -28.64
CA ILE A 90 29.15 -33.25 -27.31
C ILE A 90 28.83 -31.75 -27.37
N GLN A 91 29.30 -31.05 -28.41
CA GLN A 91 28.98 -29.63 -28.62
C GLN A 91 27.50 -29.38 -28.93
N MET A 92 26.82 -30.32 -29.62
CA MET A 92 25.37 -30.25 -29.82
C MET A 92 24.62 -30.46 -28.50
N LEU A 93 25.09 -31.38 -27.65
CA LEU A 93 24.51 -31.63 -26.34
C LEU A 93 24.63 -30.41 -25.43
N MET A 94 25.81 -29.77 -25.38
CA MET A 94 26.00 -28.50 -24.67
C MET A 94 25.00 -27.43 -25.12
N ARG A 95 24.81 -27.28 -26.45
CA ARG A 95 23.82 -26.33 -27.00
C ARG A 95 22.40 -26.63 -26.55
N ARG A 96 22.01 -27.92 -26.49
CA ARG A 96 20.67 -28.33 -26.03
C ARG A 96 20.47 -28.09 -24.54
N ILE A 97 21.50 -28.34 -23.72
CA ILE A 97 21.46 -28.02 -22.29
C ILE A 97 21.27 -26.51 -22.08
N ASN A 98 22.03 -25.69 -22.80
CA ASN A 98 21.91 -24.23 -22.74
C ASN A 98 20.55 -23.73 -23.25
N GLU A 99 20.01 -24.35 -24.30
CA GLU A 99 18.66 -24.03 -24.79
C GLU A 99 17.56 -24.42 -23.80
N CYS A 100 17.71 -25.57 -23.11
CA CYS A 100 16.82 -25.96 -22.02
C CYS A 100 16.81 -24.92 -20.89
N LEU A 101 17.99 -24.47 -20.44
CA LEU A 101 18.14 -23.46 -19.38
C LEU A 101 17.51 -22.12 -19.79
N TYR A 102 17.77 -21.68 -21.03
CA TYR A 102 17.18 -20.47 -21.60
C TYR A 102 15.64 -20.55 -21.65
N ARG A 103 15.08 -21.64 -22.20
CA ARG A 103 13.62 -21.85 -22.29
C ARG A 103 12.96 -22.04 -20.92
N ALA A 104 13.70 -22.55 -19.94
CA ALA A 104 13.24 -22.65 -18.55
C ALA A 104 13.16 -21.30 -17.83
N GLY A 105 13.82 -20.27 -18.37
CA GLY A 105 13.80 -18.89 -17.87
C GLY A 105 15.10 -18.40 -17.23
N TYR A 106 16.22 -19.12 -17.43
CA TYR A 106 17.53 -18.82 -16.84
C TYR A 106 18.57 -18.44 -17.93
N PRO A 107 18.47 -17.25 -18.53
CA PRO A 107 19.28 -16.87 -19.69
C PRO A 107 20.77 -16.65 -19.37
N THR A 108 21.12 -16.47 -18.10
CA THR A 108 22.50 -16.24 -17.64
C THR A 108 23.16 -17.49 -17.06
N THR A 109 22.41 -18.58 -16.93
CA THR A 109 22.92 -19.88 -16.46
C THR A 109 23.18 -20.76 -17.67
N GLY A 110 24.35 -21.41 -17.69
CA GLY A 110 24.75 -22.22 -18.84
C GLY A 110 25.90 -23.16 -18.53
N VAL A 111 26.13 -24.09 -19.45
CA VAL A 111 27.27 -25.00 -19.48
C VAL A 111 28.34 -24.45 -20.42
N ASP A 112 29.55 -24.29 -19.90
CA ASP A 112 30.71 -23.78 -20.63
C ASP A 112 31.68 -24.88 -21.08
N ARG A 113 31.72 -26.02 -20.39
CA ARG A 113 32.49 -27.20 -20.77
C ARG A 113 31.86 -28.52 -20.30
N ILE A 114 32.24 -29.61 -20.97
CA ILE A 114 31.95 -30.98 -20.54
C ILE A 114 33.28 -31.72 -20.46
N ASP A 115 33.66 -32.12 -19.26
CA ASP A 115 34.88 -32.90 -18.99
C ASP A 115 34.50 -34.39 -18.85
N ILE A 116 35.26 -35.28 -19.47
CA ILE A 116 34.91 -36.71 -19.54
C ILE A 116 36.03 -37.51 -18.90
N GLU A 117 35.74 -38.10 -17.74
CA GLU A 117 36.69 -38.91 -16.95
C GLU A 117 36.02 -40.21 -16.51
N GLY A 118 36.69 -41.35 -16.73
CA GLY A 118 36.18 -42.65 -16.30
C GLY A 118 34.79 -43.02 -16.84
N GLY A 119 34.43 -42.54 -18.03
CA GLY A 119 33.10 -42.75 -18.63
C GLY A 119 32.00 -41.81 -18.12
N VAL A 120 32.29 -40.89 -17.19
CA VAL A 120 31.33 -39.89 -16.71
C VAL A 120 31.61 -38.55 -17.39
N ALA A 121 30.61 -38.05 -18.12
CA ALA A 121 30.62 -36.73 -18.72
C ALA A 121 30.08 -35.69 -17.73
N THR A 122 30.99 -34.97 -17.08
CA THR A 122 30.67 -33.90 -16.13
C THR A 122 30.45 -32.59 -16.89
N TYR A 123 29.21 -32.11 -16.93
CA TYR A 123 28.89 -30.82 -17.52
C TYR A 123 29.00 -29.72 -16.47
N HIS A 124 29.88 -28.76 -16.72
CA HIS A 124 30.16 -27.68 -15.79
C HIS A 124 29.11 -26.57 -15.92
N ILE A 125 28.17 -26.51 -14.99
CA ILE A 125 27.15 -25.46 -14.96
C ILE A 125 27.71 -24.23 -14.24
N ARG A 126 27.66 -23.10 -14.92
CA ARG A 126 27.89 -21.78 -14.32
C ARG A 126 26.54 -21.09 -14.11
N VAL A 127 26.21 -20.86 -12.85
CA VAL A 127 24.98 -20.16 -12.45
C VAL A 127 25.19 -18.65 -12.47
N GLY A 128 24.54 -17.96 -13.40
CA GLY A 128 24.55 -16.51 -13.45
C GLY A 128 23.57 -15.94 -12.42
N ARG A 129 24.09 -15.36 -11.34
CA ARG A 129 23.27 -14.84 -10.24
C ARG A 129 22.66 -13.48 -10.57
N ALA A 130 21.51 -13.21 -9.98
CA ALA A 130 20.82 -11.94 -10.02
C ALA A 130 21.74 -10.74 -9.70
N GLY A 131 22.56 -10.90 -8.66
CA GLY A 131 23.61 -10.00 -8.20
C GLY A 131 24.51 -9.47 -9.32
N GLU A 132 24.88 -10.35 -10.25
CA GLU A 132 25.88 -10.14 -11.29
C GLU A 132 25.30 -9.47 -12.54
N VAL A 133 23.97 -9.37 -12.64
CA VAL A 133 23.31 -8.69 -13.76
C VAL A 133 23.37 -7.19 -13.53
N ALA A 134 24.13 -6.47 -14.36
CA ALA A 134 24.23 -5.02 -14.26
C ALA A 134 22.90 -4.37 -14.66
N LEU A 135 22.31 -3.54 -13.80
CA LEU A 135 21.07 -2.82 -14.09
C LEU A 135 21.40 -1.39 -14.53
N ALA A 136 20.95 -1.01 -15.72
CA ALA A 136 20.93 0.38 -16.17
C ALA A 136 19.48 0.80 -16.40
N ALA A 137 19.11 2.02 -16.01
CA ALA A 137 17.79 2.57 -16.31
C ALA A 137 17.90 3.89 -17.06
N VAL A 138 17.09 4.07 -18.09
CA VAL A 138 17.14 5.21 -19.00
C VAL A 138 15.73 5.74 -19.24
N ASP A 139 15.57 7.06 -19.25
CA ASP A 139 14.31 7.70 -19.64
C ASP A 139 14.09 7.55 -21.15
N ARG A 140 12.96 6.96 -21.55
CA ARG A 140 12.62 6.71 -22.95
C ARG A 140 12.50 7.99 -23.78
N ARG A 141 12.07 9.12 -23.18
CA ARG A 141 11.83 10.38 -23.88
C ARG A 141 13.11 11.19 -24.04
N THR A 142 13.92 11.29 -22.99
CA THR A 142 15.12 12.14 -22.99
C THR A 142 16.40 11.36 -23.30
N GLN A 143 16.36 10.02 -23.24
CA GLN A 143 17.52 9.13 -23.32
C GLN A 143 18.56 9.37 -22.21
N ALA A 144 18.22 10.17 -21.19
CA ALA A 144 19.09 10.41 -20.05
C ALA A 144 19.07 9.22 -19.08
N PRO A 145 20.20 8.93 -18.41
CA PRO A 145 20.22 7.93 -17.35
C PRO A 145 19.29 8.36 -16.21
N GLN A 146 18.56 7.40 -15.64
CA GLN A 146 17.71 7.63 -14.48
C GLN A 146 18.55 7.93 -13.22
N PRO A 147 18.03 8.71 -12.26
CA PRO A 147 18.70 8.93 -10.99
C PRO A 147 19.03 7.62 -10.27
N GLU A 148 20.17 7.59 -9.59
CA GLU A 148 20.66 6.42 -8.84
C GLU A 148 19.60 5.83 -7.88
N PHE A 149 18.79 6.68 -7.26
CA PHE A 149 17.67 6.25 -6.43
C PHE A 149 16.67 5.36 -7.18
N VAL A 150 16.28 5.76 -8.40
CA VAL A 150 15.33 5.03 -9.25
C VAL A 150 15.94 3.71 -9.70
N VAL A 151 17.23 3.69 -10.05
CA VAL A 151 17.98 2.48 -10.42
C VAL A 151 17.96 1.46 -9.27
N ARG A 152 18.23 1.91 -8.03
CA ARG A 152 18.20 1.03 -6.84
C ARG A 152 16.79 0.55 -6.53
N TRP A 153 15.78 1.39 -6.65
CA TRP A 153 14.39 0.99 -6.47
C TRP A 153 13.96 -0.07 -7.49
N LEU A 154 14.31 0.14 -8.78
CA LEU A 154 14.08 -0.85 -9.83
C LEU A 154 14.80 -2.16 -9.51
N ARG A 155 16.06 -2.10 -9.06
CA ARG A 155 16.83 -3.29 -8.67
C ARG A 155 16.10 -4.09 -7.60
N HIS A 156 15.73 -3.46 -6.48
CA HIS A 156 15.01 -4.13 -5.39
C HIS A 156 13.64 -4.66 -5.80
N THR A 157 12.95 -4.00 -6.73
CA THR A 157 11.60 -4.40 -7.14
C THR A 157 11.61 -5.51 -8.20
N LEU A 158 12.56 -5.45 -9.14
CA LEU A 158 12.68 -6.43 -10.23
C LEU A 158 13.39 -7.71 -9.78
N VAL A 159 14.38 -7.58 -8.91
CA VAL A 159 15.27 -8.66 -8.50
C VAL A 159 15.55 -8.53 -7.00
N PRO A 160 14.61 -8.96 -6.13
CA PRO A 160 14.69 -8.70 -4.68
C PRO A 160 15.79 -9.48 -3.96
N ASP A 161 16.21 -10.64 -4.50
CA ASP A 161 17.26 -11.48 -3.93
C ASP A 161 18.44 -11.62 -4.92
N ASP A 162 19.53 -10.92 -4.63
CA ASP A 162 20.74 -10.91 -5.45
C ASP A 162 21.48 -12.26 -5.44
N ALA A 163 21.26 -13.10 -4.43
CA ALA A 163 21.93 -14.39 -4.32
C ALA A 163 21.28 -15.45 -5.23
N GLN A 164 20.01 -15.29 -5.59
CA GLN A 164 19.30 -16.27 -6.42
C GLN A 164 19.81 -16.29 -7.87
N PRO A 165 19.67 -17.44 -8.57
CA PRO A 165 19.86 -17.51 -10.02
C PRO A 165 18.97 -16.47 -10.71
N PHE A 166 19.50 -15.77 -11.72
CA PHE A 166 18.70 -14.78 -12.44
C PHE A 166 17.55 -15.46 -13.21
N ASP A 167 16.33 -15.09 -12.85
CA ASP A 167 15.09 -15.69 -13.34
C ASP A 167 14.23 -14.65 -14.05
N THR A 168 13.99 -14.85 -15.34
CA THR A 168 13.11 -13.99 -16.15
C THR A 168 11.68 -13.95 -15.62
N GLY A 169 11.18 -15.04 -15.02
CA GLY A 169 9.86 -15.06 -14.39
C GLY A 169 9.76 -14.18 -13.15
N ALA A 170 10.86 -14.05 -12.39
CA ALA A 170 10.94 -13.11 -11.27
C ALA A 170 10.96 -11.66 -11.76
N VAL A 171 11.70 -11.38 -12.84
CA VAL A 171 11.71 -10.04 -13.47
C VAL A 171 10.32 -9.66 -13.99
N GLU A 172 9.57 -10.57 -14.61
CA GLU A 172 8.20 -10.33 -15.06
C GLU A 172 7.24 -10.03 -13.88
N GLN A 173 7.39 -10.74 -12.76
CA GLN A 173 6.64 -10.46 -11.53
C GLN A 173 6.99 -9.08 -10.97
N GLY A 174 8.28 -8.76 -10.88
CA GLY A 174 8.76 -7.46 -10.46
C GLY A 174 8.27 -6.33 -11.38
N MET A 175 8.19 -6.57 -12.69
CA MET A 175 7.65 -5.59 -13.65
C MET A 175 6.17 -5.29 -13.43
N ARG A 176 5.39 -6.29 -12.99
CA ARG A 176 4.01 -6.04 -12.55
C ARG A 176 3.98 -5.16 -11.30
N ALA A 177 4.87 -5.39 -10.33
CA ALA A 177 4.99 -4.55 -9.14
C ALA A 177 5.44 -3.11 -9.46
N VAL A 178 6.43 -2.93 -10.35
CA VAL A 178 6.87 -1.60 -10.84
C VAL A 178 5.70 -0.87 -11.51
N THR A 179 4.94 -1.58 -12.35
CA THR A 179 3.77 -1.00 -13.04
C THR A 179 2.65 -0.64 -12.06
N ALA A 180 2.37 -1.51 -11.09
CA ALA A 180 1.35 -1.29 -10.07
C ALA A 180 1.70 -0.12 -9.14
N ALA A 181 2.99 0.07 -8.83
CA ALA A 181 3.46 1.18 -8.01
C ALA A 181 3.28 2.56 -8.68
N GLY A 182 3.24 2.62 -10.02
CA GLY A 182 2.91 3.84 -10.77
C GLY A 182 3.94 4.99 -10.66
N HIS A 183 5.10 4.76 -10.04
CA HIS A 183 6.14 5.79 -9.86
C HIS A 183 6.86 6.16 -11.18
N VAL A 184 6.86 5.25 -12.16
CA VAL A 184 7.40 5.47 -13.48
C VAL A 184 6.33 5.13 -14.52
N GLY A 185 6.35 5.82 -15.66
CA GLY A 185 5.51 5.45 -16.79
C GLY A 185 5.89 4.07 -17.34
N ARG A 186 5.08 3.55 -18.27
CA ARG A 186 5.09 2.15 -18.75
C ARG A 186 6.51 1.60 -19.00
N PRO A 187 7.07 0.84 -18.04
CA PRO A 187 8.45 0.42 -18.10
C PRO A 187 8.60 -0.75 -19.09
N SER A 188 9.77 -0.89 -19.72
CA SER A 188 10.14 -2.07 -20.48
C SER A 188 11.54 -2.52 -20.11
N VAL A 189 11.79 -3.82 -20.18
CA VAL A 189 13.07 -4.43 -19.78
C VAL A 189 13.66 -5.18 -20.96
N HIS A 190 14.95 -4.97 -21.19
CA HIS A 190 15.75 -5.73 -22.13
C HIS A 190 16.92 -6.35 -21.38
N VAL A 191 17.18 -7.63 -21.63
CA VAL A 191 18.33 -8.34 -21.07
C VAL A 191 19.29 -8.63 -22.22
N GLU A 192 20.49 -8.08 -22.10
CA GLU A 192 21.57 -8.22 -23.07
C GLU A 192 22.70 -9.07 -22.48
N PRO A 193 23.43 -9.82 -23.32
CA PRO A 193 24.67 -10.47 -22.90
C PRO A 193 25.67 -9.44 -22.36
N GLY A 194 26.32 -9.76 -21.25
CA GLY A 194 27.37 -8.91 -20.68
C GLY A 194 28.69 -9.06 -21.45
N VAL A 195 29.65 -8.17 -21.15
CA VAL A 195 30.93 -8.10 -21.88
C VAL A 195 31.84 -9.29 -21.57
N THR A 196 31.68 -9.91 -20.39
CA THR A 196 32.39 -11.13 -20.00
C THR A 196 31.44 -12.33 -19.97
N PRO A 197 31.91 -13.54 -20.33
CA PRO A 197 31.11 -14.76 -20.22
C PRO A 197 30.52 -14.92 -18.81
N GLY A 198 29.23 -15.24 -18.72
CA GLY A 198 28.49 -15.40 -17.47
C GLY A 198 27.96 -14.09 -16.85
N THR A 199 28.17 -12.93 -17.50
CA THR A 199 27.54 -11.67 -17.09
C THR A 199 26.38 -11.30 -18.02
N ALA A 200 25.43 -10.52 -17.50
CA ALA A 200 24.36 -9.93 -18.30
C ALA A 200 24.13 -8.48 -17.90
N ARG A 201 23.52 -7.73 -18.81
CA ARG A 201 23.10 -6.35 -18.59
C ARG A 201 21.59 -6.26 -18.76
N MET A 202 20.90 -5.80 -17.72
CA MET A 202 19.48 -5.50 -17.77
C MET A 202 19.30 -3.99 -17.97
N VAL A 203 18.73 -3.61 -19.11
CA VAL A 203 18.40 -2.23 -19.43
C VAL A 203 16.91 -2.02 -19.25
N VAL A 204 16.54 -1.14 -18.32
CA VAL A 204 15.16 -0.77 -18.02
C VAL A 204 14.87 0.59 -18.64
N LEU A 205 13.96 0.61 -19.61
CA LEU A 205 13.44 1.86 -20.17
C LEU A 205 12.24 2.29 -19.34
N THR A 206 12.31 3.48 -18.76
CA THR A 206 11.22 4.07 -17.97
C THR A 206 10.76 5.38 -18.59
N GLU A 207 9.64 5.91 -18.12
CA GLU A 207 9.25 7.29 -18.45
C GLU A 207 9.13 8.07 -17.15
N THR A 208 9.92 9.12 -17.00
CA THR A 208 9.79 10.03 -15.86
C THR A 208 8.42 10.70 -15.94
N PRO A 209 7.58 10.62 -14.88
CA PRO A 209 6.30 11.30 -14.86
C PRO A 209 6.46 12.79 -15.18
N SER A 210 5.51 13.36 -15.92
CA SER A 210 5.50 14.80 -16.16
C SER A 210 5.39 15.56 -14.84
N TRP A 211 6.02 16.73 -14.79
CA TRP A 211 5.86 17.68 -13.69
C TRP A 211 4.51 18.40 -13.77
N SER A 212 3.41 17.63 -13.76
CA SER A 212 2.05 18.13 -13.82
C SER A 212 1.49 18.19 -12.39
N PRO A 213 1.10 19.37 -11.89
CA PRO A 213 0.45 19.48 -10.59
C PRO A 213 -0.92 18.81 -10.64
N SER A 214 -1.31 18.13 -9.56
CA SER A 214 -2.71 17.72 -9.34
C SER A 214 -3.37 18.74 -8.44
N VAL A 215 -4.49 19.30 -8.88
CA VAL A 215 -5.25 20.31 -8.13
C VAL A 215 -6.65 19.80 -7.86
N ALA A 216 -7.10 19.88 -6.61
CA ALA A 216 -8.47 19.59 -6.23
C ALA A 216 -9.09 20.80 -5.55
N VAL A 217 -10.31 21.17 -5.95
CA VAL A 217 -11.10 22.23 -5.31
C VAL A 217 -12.46 21.66 -4.97
N GLY A 218 -12.97 21.92 -3.77
CA GLY A 218 -14.27 21.40 -3.37
C GLY A 218 -15.00 22.28 -2.37
N VAL A 219 -16.28 21.99 -2.21
CA VAL A 219 -17.18 22.61 -1.26
C VAL A 219 -18.02 21.52 -0.58
N ALA A 220 -18.17 21.62 0.73
CA ALA A 220 -18.97 20.69 1.50
C ALA A 220 -19.66 21.40 2.67
N ASN A 221 -20.69 20.79 3.23
CA ASN A 221 -21.35 21.28 4.46
C ASN A 221 -21.01 20.45 5.70
N ASP A 222 -19.80 19.90 5.76
CA ASP A 222 -19.29 19.10 6.88
C ASP A 222 -18.53 19.93 7.94
N LEU A 223 -18.85 21.22 8.07
CA LEU A 223 -18.36 22.07 9.15
C LEU A 223 -19.41 22.15 10.26
N PRO A 224 -19.05 22.19 11.56
CA PRO A 224 -20.02 22.45 12.61
C PRO A 224 -20.80 23.75 12.34
N LYS A 225 -22.10 23.78 12.66
CA LYS A 225 -22.95 24.98 12.47
C LYS A 225 -22.42 26.21 13.21
N ALA A 226 -21.88 26.01 14.41
CA ALA A 226 -21.21 27.05 15.18
C ALA A 226 -20.08 27.75 14.40
N LEU A 227 -19.49 27.10 13.39
CA LEU A 227 -18.43 27.66 12.53
C LEU A 227 -18.92 28.04 11.12
N GLY A 228 -20.23 27.97 10.85
CA GLY A 228 -20.84 28.42 9.59
C GLY A 228 -21.23 27.32 8.60
N SER A 229 -21.25 26.05 9.00
CA SER A 229 -21.74 24.86 8.26
C SER A 229 -21.03 24.49 6.95
N THR A 230 -20.60 25.46 6.15
CA THR A 230 -20.02 25.27 4.82
C THR A 230 -18.52 25.53 4.85
N ILE A 231 -17.77 24.70 4.12
CA ILE A 231 -16.33 24.83 3.93
C ILE A 231 -15.99 24.70 2.45
N THR A 232 -15.15 25.59 1.96
CA THR A 232 -14.48 25.47 0.67
C THR A 232 -13.04 25.04 0.90
N GLN A 233 -12.53 24.12 0.11
CA GLN A 233 -11.18 23.59 0.23
C GLN A 233 -10.50 23.54 -1.12
N ALA A 234 -9.20 23.78 -1.13
CA ALA A 234 -8.31 23.60 -2.26
C ALA A 234 -7.09 22.81 -1.81
N MET A 235 -6.66 21.85 -2.62
CA MET A 235 -5.46 21.05 -2.42
C MET A 235 -4.67 21.03 -3.71
N MET A 236 -3.35 21.10 -3.60
CA MET A 236 -2.43 20.99 -4.71
C MET A 236 -1.30 20.06 -4.30
N THR A 237 -1.00 19.09 -5.16
CA THR A 237 0.15 18.20 -5.03
C THR A 237 0.99 18.35 -6.27
N VAL A 238 2.29 18.59 -6.08
CA VAL A 238 3.23 18.79 -7.19
C VAL A 238 4.42 17.86 -6.97
N PRO A 239 4.88 17.13 -8.01
CA PRO A 239 6.11 16.35 -7.90
C PRO A 239 7.28 17.21 -7.41
N ALA A 240 8.19 16.66 -6.61
CA ALA A 240 9.32 17.41 -6.06
C ALA A 240 10.61 17.15 -6.84
N PHE A 241 11.66 16.64 -6.20
CA PHE A 241 12.99 16.47 -6.80
C PHE A 241 13.13 15.15 -7.57
N LEU A 242 12.31 14.16 -7.25
CA LEU A 242 12.26 12.82 -7.85
C LEU A 242 10.82 12.54 -8.32
N PRO A 243 10.40 13.08 -9.50
CA PRO A 243 9.04 12.91 -9.98
C PRO A 243 8.58 11.46 -9.98
N GLY A 244 7.40 11.23 -9.38
CA GLY A 244 6.85 9.90 -9.16
C GLY A 244 7.15 9.30 -7.78
N PHE A 245 8.20 9.77 -7.09
CA PHE A 245 8.62 9.25 -5.78
C PHE A 245 8.40 10.24 -4.64
N ASP A 246 8.52 11.53 -4.92
CA ASP A 246 8.32 12.60 -3.95
C ASP A 246 7.32 13.66 -4.44
N ALA A 247 6.73 14.39 -3.49
CA ALA A 247 5.81 15.46 -3.80
C ALA A 247 5.76 16.52 -2.69
N PHE A 248 5.59 17.77 -3.09
CA PHE A 248 5.11 18.84 -2.21
C PHE A 248 3.59 18.89 -2.26
N SER A 249 2.98 19.13 -1.10
CA SER A 249 1.55 19.36 -0.98
C SER A 249 1.27 20.71 -0.33
N ALA A 250 0.22 21.36 -0.80
CA ALA A 250 -0.33 22.56 -0.21
C ALA A 250 -1.85 22.42 -0.11
N SER A 251 -2.44 22.83 1.00
CA SER A 251 -3.89 22.87 1.15
C SER A 251 -4.35 24.14 1.83
N ALA A 252 -5.53 24.61 1.45
CA ALA A 252 -6.21 25.72 2.08
C ALA A 252 -7.70 25.37 2.22
N ALA A 253 -8.27 25.64 3.39
CA ALA A 253 -9.69 25.47 3.63
C ALA A 253 -10.25 26.72 4.33
N ARG A 254 -11.43 27.16 3.90
CA ARG A 254 -12.09 28.37 4.39
C ARG A 254 -13.59 28.17 4.54
N GLY A 255 -14.11 28.50 5.70
CA GLY A 255 -15.53 28.65 6.01
C GLY A 255 -15.76 29.98 6.74
N ALA A 256 -16.98 30.27 7.15
CA ALA A 256 -17.28 31.54 7.84
C ALA A 256 -16.49 31.69 9.15
N GLY A 257 -16.42 30.61 9.94
CA GLY A 257 -15.71 30.54 11.22
C GLY A 257 -14.43 29.72 11.20
N LEU A 258 -13.91 29.32 10.03
CA LEU A 258 -12.72 28.49 9.91
C LEU A 258 -11.78 28.99 8.80
N SER A 259 -10.48 29.08 9.09
CA SER A 259 -9.43 29.13 8.07
C SER A 259 -8.33 28.14 8.42
N ARG A 260 -7.92 27.29 7.47
CA ARG A 260 -6.83 26.34 7.63
C ARG A 260 -5.91 26.40 6.43
N HIS A 261 -4.62 26.35 6.66
CA HIS A 261 -3.60 26.23 5.62
C HIS A 261 -2.60 25.17 6.03
N ALA A 262 -2.18 24.32 5.10
CA ALA A 262 -1.16 23.31 5.36
C ALA A 262 -0.17 23.25 4.21
N LEU A 263 1.09 23.00 4.54
CA LEU A 263 2.15 22.67 3.61
C LEU A 263 2.77 21.35 4.05
N GLY A 264 3.16 20.53 3.11
CA GLY A 264 3.83 19.28 3.41
C GLY A 264 4.73 18.81 2.28
N TYR A 265 5.53 17.82 2.60
CA TYR A 265 6.34 17.07 1.66
C TYR A 265 6.30 15.61 2.06
N GLU A 266 6.27 14.75 1.06
CA GLU A 266 6.41 13.32 1.21
C GLU A 266 7.45 12.81 0.23
N GLY A 267 8.33 11.93 0.69
CA GLY A 267 9.36 11.35 -0.15
C GLY A 267 9.82 9.98 0.32
N PRO A 268 10.65 9.31 -0.48
CA PRO A 268 11.21 8.04 -0.11
C PRO A 268 12.24 8.20 1.02
N LEU A 269 12.21 7.26 1.95
CA LEU A 269 13.26 7.07 2.96
C LEU A 269 14.33 6.11 2.45
N THR A 270 13.93 5.05 1.72
CA THR A 270 14.84 4.08 1.11
C THR A 270 14.32 3.61 -0.25
N SER A 271 15.19 3.01 -1.06
CA SER A 271 14.83 2.33 -2.32
C SER A 271 13.96 1.08 -2.11
N ALA A 272 13.81 0.59 -0.88
CA ALA A 272 12.95 -0.54 -0.54
C ALA A 272 11.47 -0.14 -0.38
N GLY A 273 11.12 1.13 -0.62
CA GLY A 273 9.74 1.62 -0.58
C GLY A 273 9.31 2.17 0.79
N HIS A 274 10.22 2.31 1.76
CA HIS A 274 9.93 3.07 2.98
C HIS A 274 9.79 4.55 2.64
N ARG A 275 8.88 5.25 3.31
CA ARG A 275 8.53 6.65 3.03
C ARG A 275 8.56 7.48 4.29
N TRP A 276 8.74 8.77 4.14
CA TRP A 276 8.61 9.74 5.22
C TRP A 276 7.86 10.97 4.73
N SER A 277 7.24 11.67 5.67
CA SER A 277 6.55 12.92 5.39
C SER A 277 6.77 13.92 6.51
N TRP A 278 6.71 15.19 6.16
CA TRP A 278 6.53 16.26 7.14
C TRP A 278 5.39 17.17 6.69
N SER A 279 4.69 17.75 7.66
CA SER A 279 3.66 18.74 7.39
C SER A 279 3.62 19.80 8.47
N VAL A 280 3.36 21.03 8.06
CA VAL A 280 3.02 22.13 8.96
C VAL A 280 1.63 22.63 8.60
N SER A 281 0.76 22.75 9.61
CA SER A 281 -0.57 23.30 9.43
C SER A 281 -0.83 24.45 10.40
N ARG A 282 -1.59 25.43 9.94
CA ARG A 282 -2.07 26.55 10.74
C ARG A 282 -3.57 26.66 10.58
N SER A 283 -4.29 26.72 11.68
CA SER A 283 -5.73 26.93 11.67
C SER A 283 -6.17 28.05 12.60
N ARG A 284 -7.30 28.65 12.27
CA ARG A 284 -8.03 29.61 13.11
C ARG A 284 -9.49 29.23 13.09
N THR A 285 -10.11 29.22 14.26
CA THR A 285 -11.55 29.02 14.42
C THR A 285 -12.17 30.19 15.15
N ALA A 286 -13.42 30.51 14.82
CA ALA A 286 -14.25 31.47 15.52
C ALA A 286 -15.70 31.01 15.43
N PHE A 287 -16.42 31.10 16.54
CA PHE A 287 -17.84 30.78 16.58
C PHE A 287 -18.60 31.95 15.93
N VAL A 288 -19.39 31.66 14.90
CA VAL A 288 -20.10 32.66 14.06
C VAL A 288 -21.62 32.52 14.12
N GLU A 289 -22.13 31.50 14.79
CA GLU A 289 -23.57 31.33 15.01
C GLU A 289 -24.07 32.37 16.02
N ASP A 290 -25.20 33.02 15.72
CA ASP A 290 -25.71 34.21 16.44
C ASP A 290 -25.80 34.03 17.97
N VAL A 291 -26.10 32.82 18.45
CA VAL A 291 -26.20 32.54 19.89
C VAL A 291 -24.84 32.58 20.60
N PHE A 292 -23.74 32.36 19.86
CA PHE A 292 -22.38 32.26 20.37
C PHE A 292 -21.43 33.34 19.83
N SER A 293 -21.83 34.09 18.81
CA SER A 293 -20.99 35.10 18.16
C SER A 293 -20.54 36.18 19.13
N ASP A 294 -21.43 36.60 20.03
CA ASP A 294 -21.18 37.65 21.01
C ASP A 294 -20.14 37.23 22.07
N LEU A 295 -19.98 35.92 22.28
CA LEU A 295 -18.99 35.37 23.20
C LEU A 295 -17.58 35.41 22.64
N GLY A 296 -17.39 35.67 21.33
CA GLY A 296 -16.07 35.77 20.72
C GLY A 296 -15.18 34.53 20.95
N ILE A 297 -15.78 33.34 21.01
CA ILE A 297 -15.06 32.08 21.24
C ILE A 297 -14.25 31.73 20.00
N GLY A 298 -12.96 31.49 20.16
CA GLY A 298 -12.12 31.11 19.03
C GLY A 298 -10.83 30.44 19.43
N SER A 299 -10.15 29.88 18.44
CA SER A 299 -8.84 29.27 18.63
C SER A 299 -7.87 29.57 17.49
N ARG A 300 -6.58 29.48 17.80
CA ARG A 300 -5.49 29.53 16.83
C ARG A 300 -4.58 28.35 17.10
N THR A 301 -4.34 27.53 16.09
CA THR A 301 -3.54 26.32 16.22
C THR A 301 -2.44 26.30 15.17
N VAL A 302 -1.26 25.84 15.60
CA VAL A 302 -0.15 25.46 14.73
C VAL A 302 0.19 24.02 15.05
N GLU A 303 0.28 23.20 14.01
CA GLU A 303 0.63 21.80 14.11
C GLU A 303 1.83 21.51 13.21
N VAL A 304 2.79 20.76 13.75
CA VAL A 304 3.92 20.23 13.01
C VAL A 304 3.92 18.73 13.19
N GLU A 305 4.03 17.99 12.09
CA GLU A 305 4.03 16.54 12.13
C GLU A 305 5.14 15.98 11.24
N ILE A 306 5.81 14.94 11.74
CA ILE A 306 6.78 14.14 11.00
C ILE A 306 6.35 12.68 11.14
N LYS A 307 6.28 11.96 10.01
CA LYS A 307 5.91 10.54 9.97
C LYS A 307 6.90 9.74 9.13
N ALA A 308 7.07 8.48 9.50
CA ALA A 308 7.74 7.45 8.71
C ALA A 308 6.76 6.28 8.51
N ASN A 309 6.67 5.81 7.26
CA ASN A 309 5.92 4.63 6.87
C ASN A 309 6.91 3.57 6.38
N LEU A 310 7.11 2.54 7.21
CA LEU A 310 8.03 1.46 6.97
C LEU A 310 7.27 0.23 6.50
N ARG A 311 7.33 -0.02 5.18
CA ARG A 311 6.80 -1.23 4.55
C ARG A 311 7.49 -2.50 5.09
N ILE A 312 6.76 -3.32 5.83
CA ILE A 312 7.23 -4.62 6.36
C ILE A 312 6.98 -5.72 5.34
N LEU A 313 5.77 -5.74 4.77
CA LEU A 313 5.31 -6.74 3.82
C LEU A 313 4.60 -6.06 2.66
N ASP A 314 4.84 -6.55 1.44
CA ASP A 314 4.14 -6.13 0.23
C ASP A 314 4.18 -7.27 -0.79
N GLU A 315 3.16 -8.12 -0.75
CA GLU A 315 3.08 -9.35 -1.52
C GLU A 315 1.91 -9.34 -2.49
N TRP A 316 2.18 -9.72 -3.72
CA TRP A 316 1.18 -10.04 -4.73
C TRP A 316 1.13 -11.55 -4.93
N ARG A 317 -0.04 -12.14 -4.67
CA ARG A 317 -0.29 -13.57 -4.92
C ARG A 317 -1.22 -13.71 -6.10
N VAL A 318 -0.84 -14.53 -7.06
CA VAL A 318 -1.68 -14.87 -8.21
C VAL A 318 -2.01 -16.34 -8.12
N SER A 319 -3.29 -16.67 -8.02
CA SER A 319 -3.76 -18.06 -8.00
C SER A 319 -4.73 -18.32 -9.15
N PRO A 320 -4.64 -19.50 -9.80
CA PRO A 320 -5.64 -19.91 -10.78
C PRO A 320 -6.98 -20.12 -10.07
N ALA A 321 -8.03 -19.43 -10.51
CA ALA A 321 -9.38 -19.65 -10.02
C ALA A 321 -10.07 -20.78 -10.79
N ALA A 322 -11.09 -21.39 -10.18
CA ALA A 322 -11.79 -22.58 -10.69
C ALA A 322 -12.45 -22.41 -12.08
N ALA A 323 -12.54 -21.19 -12.61
CA ALA A 323 -13.15 -20.88 -13.91
C ALA A 323 -12.14 -20.40 -14.98
N GLY A 324 -10.84 -20.60 -14.76
CA GLY A 324 -9.79 -20.11 -15.69
C GLY A 324 -9.48 -18.62 -15.58
N GLU A 325 -10.15 -17.90 -14.68
CA GLU A 325 -9.78 -16.54 -14.30
C GLU A 325 -8.57 -16.55 -13.35
N THR A 326 -7.65 -15.60 -13.50
CA THR A 326 -6.55 -15.40 -12.56
C THR A 326 -7.00 -14.48 -11.44
N ARG A 327 -6.93 -14.96 -10.19
CA ARG A 327 -7.19 -14.14 -9.02
C ARG A 327 -5.89 -13.53 -8.52
N ALA A 328 -5.78 -12.22 -8.58
CA ALA A 328 -4.72 -11.46 -7.93
C ALA A 328 -5.18 -11.04 -6.53
N GLU A 329 -4.32 -11.26 -5.55
CA GLU A 329 -4.48 -10.81 -4.17
C GLU A 329 -3.25 -9.99 -3.77
N HIS A 330 -3.49 -8.87 -3.11
CA HIS A 330 -2.44 -7.99 -2.61
C HIS A 330 -2.49 -7.93 -1.09
N THR A 331 -1.36 -8.18 -0.44
CA THR A 331 -1.24 -8.09 1.03
C THR A 331 -0.12 -7.13 1.38
N ALA A 332 -0.42 -6.14 2.21
CA ALA A 332 0.55 -5.17 2.69
C ALA A 332 0.50 -5.05 4.22
N LEU A 333 1.67 -4.88 4.83
CA LEU A 333 1.83 -4.57 6.25
C LEU A 333 2.84 -3.45 6.41
N ASN A 334 2.46 -2.39 7.11
CA ASN A 334 3.26 -1.20 7.33
C ASN A 334 3.40 -0.92 8.83
N LEU A 335 4.58 -0.46 9.24
CA LEU A 335 4.83 0.15 10.54
C LEU A 335 4.87 1.67 10.36
N LEU A 336 4.03 2.36 11.13
CA LEU A 336 3.88 3.80 11.13
C LEU A 336 4.49 4.35 12.41
N ALA A 337 5.47 5.23 12.29
CA ALA A 337 6.04 5.97 13.41
C ALA A 337 5.87 7.46 13.15
N GLY A 338 5.47 8.24 14.15
CA GLY A 338 5.25 9.66 13.96
C GLY A 338 5.38 10.47 15.22
N ILE A 339 5.68 11.76 15.05
CA ILE A 339 5.73 12.75 16.12
C ILE A 339 4.92 13.95 15.66
N ARG A 340 3.99 14.39 16.51
CA ARG A 340 3.15 15.57 16.26
C ARG A 340 3.29 16.57 17.39
N GLU A 341 3.62 17.82 17.07
CA GLU A 341 3.59 18.95 17.98
C GLU A 341 2.37 19.79 17.67
N ASN A 342 1.48 19.98 18.63
CA ASN A 342 0.26 20.76 18.49
C ASN A 342 0.22 21.88 19.53
N ARG A 343 0.27 23.12 19.04
CA ARG A 343 0.22 24.33 19.85
C ARG A 343 -1.07 25.09 19.58
N THR A 344 -1.91 25.20 20.59
CA THR A 344 -3.23 25.84 20.49
C THR A 344 -3.34 26.99 21.49
N ARG A 345 -3.90 28.11 21.02
CA ARG A 345 -4.36 29.22 21.87
C ARG A 345 -5.85 29.42 21.72
N THR A 346 -6.55 29.57 22.82
CA THR A 346 -8.00 29.78 22.87
C THR A 346 -8.35 31.15 23.45
N PHE A 347 -9.50 31.66 23.03
CA PHE A 347 -9.99 33.00 23.36
C PHE A 347 -11.47 32.95 23.73
N LEU A 348 -11.88 33.83 24.64
CA LEU A 348 -13.24 34.13 25.02
C LEU A 348 -13.36 35.65 25.14
N LEU A 349 -14.36 36.25 24.50
CA LEU A 349 -14.57 37.70 24.45
C LEU A 349 -13.33 38.47 23.97
N GLY A 350 -12.57 37.87 23.04
CA GLY A 350 -11.30 38.42 22.52
C GLY A 350 -10.09 38.24 23.44
N GLU A 351 -10.30 37.84 24.70
CA GLU A 351 -9.24 37.64 25.69
C GLU A 351 -8.77 36.19 25.75
N PRO A 352 -7.48 35.92 26.02
CA PRO A 352 -6.99 34.56 26.21
C PRO A 352 -7.72 33.85 27.35
N PHE A 353 -8.32 32.70 27.06
CA PHE A 353 -9.14 31.98 28.04
C PHE A 353 -8.83 30.49 28.06
N SER A 354 -8.66 29.91 29.25
CA SER A 354 -8.36 28.50 29.44
C SER A 354 -9.65 27.68 29.63
N PHE A 355 -10.15 27.05 28.57
CA PHE A 355 -11.33 26.17 28.63
C PHE A 355 -11.03 24.77 29.20
N ASP A 356 -9.76 24.43 29.40
CA ASP A 356 -9.35 23.15 29.95
C ASP A 356 -8.36 23.35 31.11
N ALA A 357 -8.39 22.44 32.09
CA ALA A 357 -7.52 22.50 33.26
C ALA A 357 -6.03 22.36 32.91
N ALA A 358 -5.70 21.69 31.80
CA ALA A 358 -4.35 21.60 31.29
C ALA A 358 -3.85 22.93 30.69
N ALA A 359 -4.75 23.86 30.33
CA ALA A 359 -4.41 25.11 29.67
C ALA A 359 -3.95 26.20 30.65
N ARG A 360 -2.93 26.97 30.29
CA ARG A 360 -2.51 28.17 31.02
C ARG A 360 -2.57 29.38 30.10
N ASN A 361 -3.21 30.46 30.55
CA ASN A 361 -3.36 31.69 29.76
C ASN A 361 -3.90 31.44 28.33
N GLY A 362 -4.86 30.52 28.23
CA GLY A 362 -5.45 30.05 26.97
C GLY A 362 -4.56 29.18 26.09
N TRP A 363 -3.31 28.91 26.48
CA TRP A 363 -2.36 28.08 25.73
C TRP A 363 -2.36 26.62 26.19
N ILE A 364 -2.32 25.72 25.22
CA ILE A 364 -1.96 24.31 25.36
C ILE A 364 -0.87 24.00 24.33
N ASP A 365 0.18 23.33 24.76
CA ASP A 365 1.26 22.84 23.91
C ASP A 365 1.53 21.36 24.20
N LEU A 366 1.41 20.54 23.15
CA LEU A 366 1.31 19.09 23.28
C LEU A 366 2.17 18.40 22.22
N LEU A 367 3.13 17.60 22.68
CA LEU A 367 3.93 16.70 21.85
C LEU A 367 3.32 15.29 21.93
N GLU A 368 3.15 14.65 20.78
CA GLU A 368 2.48 13.35 20.65
C GLU A 368 3.29 12.42 19.74
N PRO A 369 4.30 11.70 20.27
CA PRO A 369 4.83 10.53 19.60
C PRO A 369 3.75 9.44 19.45
N SER A 370 3.84 8.72 18.34
CA SER A 370 2.91 7.68 17.94
C SER A 370 3.64 6.52 17.25
N LEU A 371 3.10 5.32 17.46
CA LEU A 371 3.51 4.10 16.78
C LEU A 371 2.27 3.30 16.42
N GLY A 372 2.19 2.77 15.21
CA GLY A 372 1.08 1.91 14.80
C GLY A 372 1.43 0.98 13.65
N PHE A 373 0.52 0.05 13.41
CA PHE A 373 0.59 -0.90 12.31
C PHE A 373 -0.62 -0.72 11.41
N GLU A 374 -0.41 -0.81 10.11
CA GLU A 374 -1.46 -0.84 9.11
C GLU A 374 -1.33 -2.12 8.30
N ALA A 375 -2.40 -2.90 8.25
CA ALA A 375 -2.48 -4.12 7.45
C ALA A 375 -3.59 -3.97 6.41
N ARG A 376 -3.32 -4.42 5.18
CA ARG A 376 -4.26 -4.38 4.08
C ARG A 376 -4.21 -5.70 3.32
N TRP A 377 -5.39 -6.23 2.98
CA TRP A 377 -5.56 -7.33 2.05
C TRP A 377 -6.60 -6.94 1.02
N GLU A 378 -6.31 -7.15 -0.26
CA GLU A 378 -7.19 -6.80 -1.36
C GLU A 378 -7.27 -7.91 -2.40
N SER A 379 -8.41 -7.98 -3.05
CA SER A 379 -8.69 -8.87 -4.18
C SER A 379 -9.72 -8.23 -5.11
N ARG A 380 -9.99 -8.86 -6.25
CA ARG A 380 -11.04 -8.43 -7.20
C ARG A 380 -12.41 -8.31 -6.54
N ASP A 381 -12.70 -9.18 -5.57
CA ASP A 381 -14.01 -9.25 -4.92
C ASP A 381 -14.16 -8.29 -3.72
N GLY A 382 -13.13 -7.49 -3.41
CA GLY A 382 -13.14 -6.57 -2.28
C GLY A 382 -11.83 -6.63 -1.47
N GLY A 383 -11.84 -6.06 -0.28
CA GLY A 383 -10.65 -5.95 0.55
C GLY A 383 -10.97 -5.59 2.00
N ILE A 384 -9.95 -5.72 2.84
CA ILE A 384 -9.97 -5.33 4.24
C ILE A 384 -8.68 -4.59 4.58
N GLY A 385 -8.82 -3.42 5.19
CA GLY A 385 -7.73 -2.63 5.74
C GLY A 385 -7.97 -2.39 7.22
N GLY A 386 -6.91 -2.44 8.02
CA GLY A 386 -6.99 -2.16 9.45
C GLY A 386 -5.78 -1.38 9.93
N TYR A 387 -6.01 -0.51 10.91
CA TYR A 387 -4.96 0.23 11.61
C TYR A 387 -5.10 0.01 13.12
N LEU A 388 -3.97 -0.19 13.79
CA LEU A 388 -3.88 -0.21 15.25
C LEU A 388 -2.67 0.62 15.67
N GLY A 389 -2.88 1.64 16.50
CA GLY A 389 -1.79 2.51 16.94
C GLY A 389 -1.94 2.96 18.38
N ALA A 390 -0.82 3.31 18.98
CA ALA A 390 -0.75 3.94 20.29
C ALA A 390 -0.03 5.28 20.18
N ARG A 391 -0.50 6.26 20.94
CA ARG A 391 0.09 7.59 20.99
C ARG A 391 0.06 8.16 22.40
N ARG A 392 1.11 8.90 22.75
CA ARG A 392 1.33 9.43 24.11
C ARG A 392 1.41 10.94 24.08
N GLY A 393 0.46 11.62 24.69
CA GLY A 393 0.53 13.04 24.98
C GLY A 393 1.56 13.34 26.06
N MET A 394 2.45 14.29 25.78
CA MET A 394 3.44 14.77 26.71
C MET A 394 3.66 16.28 26.55
N ARG A 395 4.42 16.88 27.48
CA ARG A 395 4.76 18.30 27.44
C ARG A 395 5.39 18.68 26.10
N GLY A 396 4.73 19.59 25.39
CA GLY A 396 5.20 20.19 24.14
C GLY A 396 6.60 20.77 24.24
N LEU A 397 7.29 20.86 23.11
CA LEU A 397 8.65 21.39 23.01
C LEU A 397 8.69 22.86 23.44
N PHE A 398 7.69 23.67 23.07
CA PHE A 398 7.68 25.10 23.38
C PHE A 398 7.30 25.38 24.83
N ALA A 399 6.43 24.56 25.43
CA ALA A 399 6.11 24.64 26.84
C ALA A 399 7.33 24.34 27.74
N ARG A 400 8.38 23.69 27.25
CA ARG A 400 9.64 23.51 28.03
C ARG A 400 10.39 24.82 28.24
N PHE A 401 10.16 25.81 27.37
CA PHE A 401 10.83 27.10 27.38
C PHE A 401 9.91 28.25 27.85
N SER A 402 8.67 27.96 28.27
CA SER A 402 7.73 28.98 28.72
C SER A 402 6.72 28.47 29.76
N ASP A 403 6.68 29.13 30.91
CA ASP A 403 5.72 28.81 31.99
C ASP A 403 4.30 29.35 31.74
N ARG A 404 4.12 30.15 30.67
CA ARG A 404 2.82 30.68 30.25
C ARG A 404 1.98 29.66 29.49
N MET A 405 2.52 28.49 29.16
CA MET A 405 1.86 27.47 28.37
C MET A 405 1.46 26.27 29.23
N GLY A 406 0.21 25.86 29.05
CA GLY A 406 -0.32 24.62 29.59
C GLY A 406 0.10 23.40 28.78
N TRP A 407 -0.01 22.22 29.37
CA TRP A 407 0.27 20.94 28.72
C TRP A 407 -0.56 19.84 29.37
N GLY A 408 -0.86 18.81 28.61
CA GLY A 408 -1.58 17.62 29.07
C GLY A 408 -0.75 16.36 28.87
N THR A 409 -1.14 15.29 29.57
CA THR A 409 -0.61 13.95 29.37
C THR A 409 -1.73 12.95 29.23
N HIS A 410 -1.62 12.08 28.23
CA HIS A 410 -2.57 11.00 28.02
C HIS A 410 -1.92 9.88 27.24
N SER A 411 -2.42 8.66 27.40
CA SER A 411 -2.15 7.52 26.52
C SER A 411 -3.42 7.18 25.76
N ILE A 412 -3.31 7.09 24.45
CA ILE A 412 -4.43 6.77 23.58
C ILE A 412 -4.07 5.54 22.74
N LEU A 413 -5.01 4.61 22.64
CA LEU A 413 -5.01 3.51 21.68
C LEU A 413 -6.06 3.81 20.61
N ASP A 414 -5.64 3.85 19.35
CA ASP A 414 -6.47 4.09 18.19
C ASP A 414 -6.60 2.80 17.38
N ALA A 415 -7.81 2.51 16.89
CA ALA A 415 -8.08 1.37 16.02
C ALA A 415 -9.00 1.78 14.87
N GLN A 416 -8.75 1.28 13.67
CA GLN A 416 -9.59 1.50 12.50
C GLN A 416 -9.72 0.22 11.67
N LEU A 417 -10.87 0.06 11.01
CA LEU A 417 -11.17 -1.04 10.10
C LEU A 417 -11.99 -0.52 8.93
N ASP A 418 -11.61 -0.89 7.71
CA ASP A 418 -12.37 -0.66 6.49
C ASP A 418 -12.46 -1.96 5.71
N ALA A 419 -13.66 -2.45 5.47
CA ALA A 419 -13.89 -3.68 4.72
C ALA A 419 -14.89 -3.41 3.62
N VAL A 420 -14.57 -3.82 2.40
CA VAL A 420 -15.46 -3.74 1.24
C VAL A 420 -15.60 -5.11 0.61
N ARG A 421 -16.82 -5.46 0.21
CA ARG A 421 -17.12 -6.70 -0.50
C ARG A 421 -17.99 -6.38 -1.70
N ASN A 422 -17.49 -6.69 -2.88
CA ASN A 422 -18.27 -6.68 -4.12
C ASN A 422 -19.21 -7.88 -4.12
N LEU A 423 -20.45 -7.64 -4.49
CA LEU A 423 -21.50 -8.63 -4.58
C LEU A 423 -21.63 -9.09 -6.05
N PRO A 424 -21.95 -10.36 -6.30
CA PRO A 424 -22.03 -10.89 -7.66
C PRO A 424 -23.30 -10.43 -8.41
N TRP A 425 -24.17 -9.67 -7.76
CA TRP A 425 -25.44 -9.19 -8.30
C TRP A 425 -25.47 -7.66 -8.33
N TRP A 426 -25.99 -7.12 -9.43
CA TRP A 426 -26.18 -5.69 -9.67
C TRP A 426 -24.93 -4.81 -9.57
N ASP A 427 -23.73 -5.40 -9.71
CA ASP A 427 -22.45 -4.73 -9.49
C ASP A 427 -22.41 -3.96 -8.15
N ALA A 428 -23.18 -4.45 -7.16
CA ALA A 428 -23.35 -3.82 -5.86
C ALA A 428 -22.16 -4.12 -4.94
N TYR A 429 -21.99 -3.33 -3.88
CA TYR A 429 -21.05 -3.65 -2.82
C TYR A 429 -21.58 -3.28 -1.44
N VAL A 430 -21.04 -3.97 -0.44
CA VAL A 430 -21.21 -3.63 0.97
C VAL A 430 -19.90 -3.12 1.50
N ARG A 431 -19.93 -2.00 2.23
CA ARG A 431 -18.78 -1.44 2.92
C ARG A 431 -19.06 -1.30 4.41
N PHE A 432 -18.13 -1.78 5.22
CA PHE A 432 -18.12 -1.60 6.67
C PHE A 432 -16.92 -0.76 7.06
N ARG A 433 -17.15 0.32 7.81
CA ARG A 433 -16.09 1.17 8.36
C ARG A 433 -16.26 1.27 9.87
N ALA A 434 -15.18 1.07 10.62
CA ALA A 434 -15.17 1.29 12.05
C ALA A 434 -13.92 2.05 12.47
N ARG A 435 -14.06 2.93 13.47
CA ARG A 435 -12.94 3.58 14.14
C ARG A 435 -13.21 3.67 15.63
N GLY A 436 -12.16 3.59 16.43
CA GLY A 436 -12.23 3.68 17.88
C GLY A 436 -11.00 4.36 18.44
N GLN A 437 -11.23 5.08 19.54
CA GLN A 437 -10.20 5.65 20.40
C GLN A 437 -10.49 5.21 21.83
N TRP A 438 -9.50 4.65 22.50
CA TRP A 438 -9.58 4.26 23.89
C TRP A 438 -8.47 4.92 24.71
N THR A 439 -8.83 5.43 25.88
CA THR A 439 -7.90 5.97 26.87
C THR A 439 -8.48 5.83 28.27
N ALA A 440 -7.63 5.59 29.26
CA ALA A 440 -8.00 5.65 30.67
C ALA A 440 -7.86 7.07 31.24
N ASP A 441 -7.23 7.97 30.50
CA ASP A 441 -6.88 9.32 30.95
C ASP A 441 -7.95 10.33 30.51
N ARG A 442 -8.03 11.45 31.22
CA ARG A 442 -8.69 12.65 30.69
C ARG A 442 -7.80 13.23 29.60
N VAL A 443 -8.34 13.42 28.39
CA VAL A 443 -7.59 13.96 27.26
C VAL A 443 -7.95 15.43 27.04
N VAL A 444 -6.97 16.22 26.59
CA VAL A 444 -7.23 17.61 26.22
C VAL A 444 -8.20 17.68 25.03
N PRO A 445 -8.98 18.77 24.86
CA PRO A 445 -10.01 18.86 23.83
C PRO A 445 -9.54 18.53 22.41
N ALA A 446 -8.30 18.93 22.05
CA ALA A 446 -7.72 18.66 20.74
C ALA A 446 -7.42 17.16 20.48
N ALA A 447 -7.36 16.33 21.53
CA ALA A 447 -7.09 14.89 21.45
C ALA A 447 -8.33 14.03 21.74
N ARG A 448 -9.50 14.64 21.96
CA ARG A 448 -10.77 13.93 22.16
C ARG A 448 -11.24 13.25 20.89
N PHE A 449 -11.94 12.14 21.08
CA PHE A 449 -12.66 11.48 20.01
C PHE A 449 -13.94 12.27 19.72
N ALA A 450 -14.11 12.70 18.46
CA ALA A 450 -15.25 13.49 18.02
C ALA A 450 -16.16 12.67 17.09
N LEU A 451 -17.48 12.77 17.26
CA LEU A 451 -18.51 12.15 16.43
C LEU A 451 -19.37 13.22 15.75
N GLY A 452 -19.90 12.87 14.57
CA GLY A 452 -20.67 13.76 13.70
C GLY A 452 -19.98 14.02 12.36
N GLY A 453 -20.75 14.41 11.36
CA GLY A 453 -20.30 14.66 10.00
C GLY A 453 -20.28 13.40 9.12
N SER A 454 -20.08 13.61 7.81
CA SER A 454 -20.14 12.54 6.79
C SER A 454 -19.20 11.35 7.02
N GLY A 455 -18.07 11.56 7.70
CA GLY A 455 -17.08 10.52 8.00
C GLY A 455 -17.33 9.71 9.27
N SER A 456 -18.41 9.97 10.03
CA SER A 456 -18.70 9.19 11.25
C SER A 456 -20.18 8.95 11.51
N LEU A 457 -20.93 9.97 11.92
CA LEU A 457 -22.38 9.91 12.13
C LEU A 457 -23.04 10.89 11.18
N ARG A 458 -23.50 10.39 10.03
CA ARG A 458 -24.23 11.22 9.06
C ARG A 458 -25.54 11.71 9.67
N GLY A 459 -25.85 12.98 9.38
CA GLY A 459 -27.02 13.68 9.92
C GLY A 459 -26.80 14.42 11.23
N ILE A 460 -25.62 14.29 11.82
CA ILE A 460 -25.21 15.02 13.00
C ILE A 460 -24.11 15.99 12.58
N ASP A 461 -24.17 17.22 13.08
CA ASP A 461 -23.17 18.24 12.76
C ASP A 461 -21.76 17.74 13.10
N ALA A 462 -20.79 18.06 12.24
CA ALA A 462 -19.43 17.56 12.38
C ALA A 462 -18.84 17.93 13.75
N GLY A 463 -18.33 16.94 14.48
CA GLY A 463 -17.73 17.13 15.80
C GLY A 463 -18.69 17.64 16.89
N ALA A 464 -20.00 17.60 16.68
CA ALA A 464 -21.00 18.05 17.66
C ALA A 464 -20.92 17.28 18.99
N LEU A 465 -20.47 16.03 18.94
CA LEU A 465 -20.28 15.20 20.12
C LEU A 465 -18.79 14.90 20.28
N SER A 466 -18.26 15.04 21.49
CA SER A 466 -16.87 14.68 21.78
C SER A 466 -16.72 14.02 23.16
N GLY A 467 -15.72 13.16 23.30
CA GLY A 467 -15.42 12.47 24.54
C GLY A 467 -13.98 11.97 24.59
N ASP A 468 -13.54 11.49 25.75
CA ASP A 468 -12.15 11.02 25.92
C ASP A 468 -11.91 9.72 25.14
N SER A 469 -12.87 8.79 25.20
CA SER A 469 -12.90 7.56 24.41
C SER A 469 -14.17 7.48 23.58
N GLY A 470 -14.14 6.74 22.49
CA GLY A 470 -15.34 6.44 21.72
C GLY A 470 -15.09 5.54 20.53
N HIS A 471 -16.17 5.20 19.84
CA HIS A 471 -16.12 4.51 18.56
C HIS A 471 -17.22 5.00 17.63
N SER A 472 -17.01 4.82 16.33
CA SER A 472 -18.07 4.85 15.32
C SER A 472 -17.95 3.64 14.41
N ALA A 473 -19.10 3.10 14.00
CA ALA A 473 -19.22 2.05 13.01
C ALA A 473 -20.26 2.46 11.96
N SER A 474 -20.01 2.12 10.70
CA SER A 474 -20.83 2.50 9.57
C SER A 474 -20.95 1.30 8.62
N LEU A 475 -22.17 0.98 8.24
CA LEU A 475 -22.48 -0.03 7.24
C LEU A 475 -23.16 0.63 6.06
N GLU A 476 -22.62 0.44 4.86
CA GLU A 476 -23.13 0.98 3.61
C GLU A 476 -23.42 -0.15 2.63
N PHE A 477 -24.57 -0.06 1.97
CA PHE A 477 -24.92 -0.87 0.82
C PHE A 477 -25.12 0.06 -0.37
N ALA A 478 -24.37 -0.16 -1.44
CA ALA A 478 -24.35 0.70 -2.61
C ALA A 478 -24.59 -0.09 -3.89
N VAL A 479 -25.35 0.49 -4.80
CA VAL A 479 -25.71 -0.10 -6.09
C VAL A 479 -25.52 0.95 -7.18
N PRO A 480 -24.80 0.64 -8.27
CA PRO A 480 -24.76 1.52 -9.44
C PRO A 480 -26.16 1.58 -10.07
N ALA A 481 -26.73 2.78 -10.15
CA ALA A 481 -28.05 2.98 -10.73
C ALA A 481 -27.96 3.07 -12.26
N PHE A 482 -26.96 3.79 -12.78
CA PHE A 482 -26.59 3.78 -14.20
C PHE A 482 -25.18 4.34 -14.41
N SER A 483 -24.55 3.94 -15.51
CA SER A 483 -23.22 4.39 -15.89
C SER A 483 -23.17 4.70 -17.39
N LEU A 484 -22.96 5.97 -17.70
CA LEU A 484 -22.68 6.52 -19.03
C LEU A 484 -21.21 6.94 -19.09
N ARG A 485 -20.66 7.12 -20.29
CA ARG A 485 -19.25 7.51 -20.51
C ARG A 485 -18.79 8.73 -19.70
N TRP A 486 -19.69 9.67 -19.44
CA TRP A 486 -19.43 10.95 -18.77
C TRP A 486 -20.17 11.11 -17.45
N LEU A 487 -20.95 10.11 -17.01
CA LEU A 487 -21.77 10.18 -15.82
C LEU A 487 -21.98 8.79 -15.23
N ALA A 488 -21.48 8.56 -14.01
CA ALA A 488 -21.86 7.40 -13.22
C ALA A 488 -22.63 7.84 -11.98
N LEU A 489 -23.71 7.13 -11.68
CA LEU A 489 -24.60 7.43 -10.56
C LEU A 489 -24.78 6.18 -9.70
N GLU A 490 -24.51 6.33 -8.41
CA GLU A 490 -24.62 5.27 -7.41
C GLU A 490 -25.64 5.68 -6.36
N CYS A 491 -26.58 4.78 -6.08
CA CYS A 491 -27.51 4.92 -4.98
C CYS A 491 -27.01 4.08 -3.81
N LEU A 492 -27.12 4.61 -2.60
CA LEU A 492 -26.71 3.88 -1.41
C LEU A 492 -27.70 4.05 -0.27
N ALA A 493 -27.68 3.08 0.63
CA ALA A 493 -28.33 3.12 1.92
C ALA A 493 -27.28 2.84 3.01
N PHE A 494 -27.45 3.44 4.18
CA PHE A 494 -26.47 3.29 5.25
C PHE A 494 -27.09 3.31 6.65
N ALA A 495 -26.34 2.77 7.60
CA ALA A 495 -26.57 2.91 9.02
C ALA A 495 -25.26 3.22 9.75
N ASP A 496 -25.26 4.26 10.57
CA ASP A 496 -24.10 4.69 11.36
C ASP A 496 -24.43 4.60 12.85
N GLN A 497 -23.53 4.00 13.62
CA GLN A 497 -23.59 3.94 15.07
C GLN A 497 -22.35 4.60 15.66
N GLY A 498 -22.52 5.25 16.81
CA GLY A 498 -21.40 5.81 17.53
C GLY A 498 -21.67 5.86 19.02
N ALA A 499 -20.61 5.72 19.80
CA ALA A 499 -20.66 5.87 21.24
C ALA A 499 -19.44 6.61 21.78
N LEU A 500 -19.65 7.37 22.84
CA LEU A 500 -18.65 8.15 23.56
C LEU A 500 -18.67 7.78 25.03
N ARG A 501 -17.48 7.81 25.63
CA ARG A 501 -17.27 7.73 27.05
C ARG A 501 -16.39 8.90 27.47
N GLN A 502 -16.81 9.59 28.53
CA GLN A 502 -16.01 10.60 29.20
C GLN A 502 -15.48 10.01 30.50
N THR A 503 -14.34 10.52 30.97
CA THR A 503 -13.81 10.19 32.30
C THR A 503 -14.71 10.76 33.39
N GLU A 504 -15.30 11.93 33.13
CA GLU A 504 -16.26 12.62 33.99
C GLU A 504 -17.53 12.92 33.18
N GLY A 505 -18.68 12.51 33.69
CA GLY A 505 -19.98 12.76 33.04
C GLY A 505 -20.57 11.56 32.28
N PRO A 506 -21.79 11.71 31.75
CA PRO A 506 -22.50 10.63 31.06
C PRO A 506 -21.86 10.33 29.70
N GLY A 507 -21.93 9.06 29.29
CA GLY A 507 -21.61 8.65 27.92
C GLY A 507 -22.75 8.97 26.95
N HIS A 508 -22.44 8.97 25.66
CA HIS A 508 -23.45 9.16 24.62
C HIS A 508 -23.44 7.98 23.67
N ARG A 509 -24.61 7.62 23.14
CA ARG A 509 -24.74 6.64 22.06
C ARG A 509 -25.75 7.16 21.06
N VAL A 510 -25.46 7.00 19.79
CA VAL A 510 -26.33 7.48 18.70
C VAL A 510 -26.32 6.47 17.56
N LEU A 511 -27.48 6.33 16.92
CA LEU A 511 -27.70 5.54 15.72
C LEU A 511 -28.40 6.42 14.71
N THR A 512 -27.85 6.51 13.51
CA THR A 512 -28.45 7.19 12.36
C THR A 512 -28.57 6.21 11.19
N ALA A 513 -29.52 6.46 10.30
CA ALA A 513 -29.67 5.72 9.06
C ALA A 513 -30.11 6.67 7.96
N GLY A 514 -29.84 6.32 6.71
CA GLY A 514 -30.14 7.20 5.61
C GLY A 514 -29.91 6.60 4.25
N ILE A 515 -30.12 7.44 3.25
CA ILE A 515 -29.89 7.15 1.84
C ILE A 515 -28.98 8.21 1.24
N GLY A 516 -28.30 7.86 0.17
CA GLY A 516 -27.41 8.78 -0.50
C GLY A 516 -27.31 8.54 -2.00
N LEU A 517 -26.70 9.53 -2.63
CA LEU A 517 -26.41 9.56 -4.05
C LEU A 517 -24.96 9.96 -4.21
N ARG A 518 -24.19 9.18 -4.98
CA ARG A 518 -22.86 9.57 -5.46
C ARG A 518 -22.91 9.75 -6.96
N VAL A 519 -22.35 10.85 -7.42
CA VAL A 519 -22.37 11.27 -8.82
C VAL A 519 -20.94 11.53 -9.25
N HIS A 520 -20.49 10.78 -10.25
CA HIS A 520 -19.21 10.98 -10.89
C HIS A 520 -19.45 11.54 -12.28
N LEU A 521 -19.07 12.80 -12.49
CA LEU A 521 -19.20 13.52 -13.75
C LEU A 521 -17.84 13.62 -14.42
N ASP A 522 -17.72 12.92 -15.55
CA ASP A 522 -16.47 12.74 -16.29
C ASP A 522 -15.36 12.22 -15.36
N ARG A 523 -14.10 12.65 -15.53
CA ARG A 523 -12.98 12.33 -14.63
C ARG A 523 -12.71 13.42 -13.60
N HIS A 524 -13.49 14.48 -13.60
CA HIS A 524 -13.14 15.72 -12.94
C HIS A 524 -13.99 15.99 -11.72
N ILE A 525 -15.29 15.66 -11.72
CA ILE A 525 -16.21 16.08 -10.65
C ILE A 525 -16.79 14.88 -9.92
N ASP A 526 -16.62 14.85 -8.61
CA ASP A 526 -17.34 13.97 -7.69
C ASP A 526 -18.33 14.79 -6.86
N ALA A 527 -19.57 14.32 -6.75
CA ALA A 527 -20.57 14.90 -5.87
C ALA A 527 -21.25 13.82 -5.03
N ASP A 528 -21.25 14.02 -3.73
CA ASP A 528 -21.92 13.18 -2.74
C ASP A 528 -23.09 13.96 -2.13
N LEU A 529 -24.23 13.29 -2.00
CA LEU A 529 -25.41 13.79 -1.31
C LEU A 529 -25.95 12.72 -0.37
N TYR A 530 -26.15 13.05 0.90
CA TYR A 530 -26.70 12.13 1.89
C TYR A 530 -27.88 12.77 2.59
N TRP A 531 -29.00 12.06 2.64
CA TRP A 531 -30.11 12.36 3.54
C TRP A 531 -30.13 11.32 4.66
N SER A 532 -30.23 11.79 5.88
CA SER A 532 -30.01 10.98 7.08
C SER A 532 -31.02 11.33 8.15
N GLN A 533 -31.33 10.35 9.00
CA GLN A 533 -32.22 10.50 10.13
C GLN A 533 -31.63 9.82 11.37
N GLN A 534 -31.71 10.50 12.51
CA GLN A 534 -31.41 9.88 13.81
C GLN A 534 -32.53 8.92 14.18
N ILE A 535 -32.15 7.65 14.36
CA ILE A 535 -33.06 6.54 14.68
C ILE A 535 -33.17 6.37 16.20
N ALA A 536 -32.04 6.45 16.90
CA ALA A 536 -31.98 6.31 18.35
C ALA A 536 -30.78 7.07 18.93
N GLY A 537 -30.82 7.39 20.23
CA GLY A 537 -29.66 7.94 20.95
C GLY A 537 -29.98 9.05 21.94
N SER A 538 -28.94 9.69 22.46
CA SER A 538 -29.03 10.70 23.51
C SER A 538 -29.97 11.87 23.16
N THR A 539 -30.81 12.24 24.13
CA THR A 539 -31.78 13.36 24.05
C THR A 539 -31.11 14.73 24.03
N GLU A 540 -29.85 14.85 24.49
CA GLU A 540 -29.08 16.10 24.49
C GLU A 540 -28.84 16.66 23.08
N LEU A 541 -28.86 15.83 22.04
CA LEU A 541 -28.84 16.30 20.65
C LEU A 541 -30.04 17.18 20.30
N ARG A 542 -31.19 16.99 20.97
CA ARG A 542 -32.36 17.88 20.84
C ARG A 542 -32.19 19.19 21.61
N ALA A 543 -31.35 19.21 22.65
CA ALA A 543 -31.13 20.37 23.52
C ALA A 543 -30.04 21.33 22.98
N ILE A 544 -29.07 20.84 22.19
CA ILE A 544 -28.01 21.65 21.55
C ILE A 544 -28.53 22.33 20.25
N GLY A 545 -29.79 22.76 20.22
CA GLY A 545 -30.36 23.51 19.09
C GLY A 545 -30.72 22.71 17.83
N GLY A 546 -30.52 21.39 17.81
CA GLY A 546 -30.93 20.51 16.72
C GLY A 546 -32.45 20.31 16.66
N ARG A 547 -33.21 21.24 16.08
CA ARG A 547 -34.64 21.06 15.78
C ARG A 547 -34.94 19.96 14.76
N TYR A 548 -33.93 19.36 14.13
CA TYR A 548 -34.10 18.41 13.04
C TYR A 548 -33.52 17.05 13.42
N THR A 549 -34.41 16.05 13.44
CA THR A 549 -34.05 14.62 13.51
C THR A 549 -33.45 14.10 12.20
N SER A 550 -33.37 14.95 11.17
CA SER A 550 -32.81 14.64 9.86
C SER A 550 -31.77 15.67 9.43
N GLY A 551 -30.79 15.23 8.65
CA GLY A 551 -29.72 16.05 8.12
C GLY A 551 -29.47 15.80 6.65
N LEU A 552 -29.05 16.85 5.95
CA LEU A 552 -28.60 16.80 4.56
C LEU A 552 -27.11 17.11 4.53
N ASN A 553 -26.30 16.18 4.04
CA ASN A 553 -24.87 16.39 3.85
C ASN A 553 -24.56 16.38 2.35
N PHE A 554 -23.73 17.31 1.89
CA PHE A 554 -23.23 17.34 0.54
C PHE A 554 -21.73 17.61 0.51
N SER A 555 -21.06 17.07 -0.51
CA SER A 555 -19.68 17.37 -0.84
C SER A 555 -19.54 17.35 -2.35
N ILE A 556 -18.92 18.37 -2.93
CA ILE A 556 -18.60 18.45 -4.36
C ILE A 556 -17.12 18.73 -4.47
N ILE A 557 -16.39 17.90 -5.19
CA ILE A 557 -14.94 18.02 -5.42
C ILE A 557 -14.68 17.94 -6.91
N SER A 558 -13.94 18.92 -7.42
CA SER A 558 -13.39 18.94 -8.77
C SER A 558 -11.88 18.69 -8.72
N ARG A 559 -11.35 17.82 -9.58
CA ARG A 559 -9.92 17.54 -9.75
C ARG A 559 -9.45 17.92 -11.15
N PHE A 560 -8.24 18.45 -11.25
CA PHE A 560 -7.58 18.92 -12.48
C PHE A 560 -6.14 18.44 -12.54
#